data_AF-V6L234-F1
#
_entry.id   AF-V6L234-F1
#
_cell.length_a   1.000
_cell.length_b   1.000
_cell.length_c   1.000
_cell.angle_alpha   90.00
_cell.angle_beta   90.00
_cell.angle_gamma   90.00
#
_symmetry.space_group_name_H-M   'P 1'
#
loop_
_entity.id
_entity.type
_entity.pdbx_description
1 polymer ?
#
loop_
_entity_poly.entity_id
_entity_poly.type
_entity_poly.pdbx_seq_one_letter_code
_entity_poly.pdbx_strand_id
1 'polypeptide(L)'
;MILRLVLGVLLVVMALGQLFSFGTMPDILSSYGVTGGAASTALAVALIAAESVGGVWFLVRPRSTALTPVWIYTGVSVLWAALAVQAYARGLDLDNCGYFGVYLSQQLRWFVLVEDALMLLYAAVLLRGARRHQADVQESAPPGKHHRPSLRTGR
;
A
#
# COMPACT_ATOMS: atom_id res chain seq x y z
N MET A 1 12.98 -11.48 1.57
CA MET A 1 12.24 -12.24 0.54
C MET A 1 10.93 -12.77 1.07
N ILE A 2 10.93 -13.55 2.15
CA ILE A 2 9.72 -14.12 2.76
C ILE A 2 8.65 -13.05 3.04
N LEU A 3 9.02 -11.93 3.69
CA LEU A 3 8.07 -10.85 3.98
C LEU A 3 7.34 -10.34 2.73
N ARG A 4 8.07 -10.15 1.61
CA ARG A 4 7.45 -9.69 0.36
C ARG A 4 6.50 -10.73 -0.21
N LEU A 5 6.83 -12.02 -0.15
CA LEU A 5 5.93 -13.08 -0.59
C LEU A 5 4.67 -13.13 0.28
N VAL A 6 4.80 -13.06 1.60
CA VAL A 6 3.66 -13.04 2.53
C VAL A 6 2.75 -11.84 2.25
N LEU A 7 3.33 -10.64 2.14
CA LEU A 7 2.57 -9.43 1.80
C LEU A 7 1.98 -9.49 0.39
N GLY A 8 2.68 -10.10 -0.55
CA GLY A 8 2.21 -10.32 -1.91
C GLY A 8 0.97 -11.21 -1.95
N VAL A 9 1.00 -12.34 -1.23
CA VAL A 9 -0.17 -13.22 -1.08
C VAL A 9 -1.31 -12.47 -0.40
N LEU A 10 -1.04 -11.78 0.70
CA LEU A 10 -2.04 -11.03 1.44
C LEU A 10 -2.76 -10.00 0.55
N LEU A 11 -2.01 -9.15 -0.15
CA LEU A 11 -2.58 -8.14 -1.05
C LEU A 11 -3.38 -8.76 -2.20
N VAL A 12 -2.93 -9.88 -2.78
CA VAL A 12 -3.68 -10.56 -3.83
C VAL A 12 -4.99 -11.15 -3.29
N VAL A 13 -4.96 -11.76 -2.10
CA VAL A 13 -6.18 -12.31 -1.47
C VAL A 13 -7.17 -11.19 -1.13
N MET A 14 -6.68 -10.07 -0.60
CA MET A 14 -7.50 -8.85 -0.39
C MET A 14 -8.13 -8.40 -1.70
N ALA A 15 -7.32 -8.13 -2.74
CA ALA A 15 -7.80 -7.66 -4.03
C ALA A 15 -8.83 -8.60 -4.65
N LEU A 16 -8.63 -9.92 -4.58
CA LEU A 16 -9.60 -10.91 -5.07
C LEU A 16 -10.91 -10.87 -4.30
N GLY A 17 -10.85 -10.81 -2.97
CA GLY A 17 -12.03 -10.69 -2.11
C GLY A 17 -12.82 -9.42 -2.45
N GLN A 18 -12.14 -8.29 -2.60
CA GLN A 18 -12.73 -7.01 -2.99
C GLN A 18 -13.30 -7.03 -4.41
N LEU A 19 -12.60 -7.64 -5.37
CA LEU A 19 -13.02 -7.73 -6.78
C LEU A 19 -14.28 -8.59 -6.94
N PHE A 20 -14.34 -9.75 -6.27
CA PHE A 20 -15.54 -10.58 -6.28
C PHE A 20 -16.71 -9.95 -5.51
N SER A 21 -16.40 -9.07 -4.55
CA SER A 21 -17.40 -8.32 -3.77
C SER A 21 -17.71 -6.94 -4.37
N PHE A 22 -17.26 -6.65 -5.60
CA PHE A 22 -17.23 -5.27 -6.11
C PHE A 22 -18.59 -4.57 -6.08
N GLY A 23 -19.68 -5.31 -6.28
CA GLY A 23 -21.05 -4.75 -6.22
C GLY A 23 -21.45 -4.17 -4.86
N THR A 24 -20.78 -4.58 -3.77
CA THR A 24 -21.04 -4.11 -2.39
C THR A 24 -19.94 -3.20 -1.85
N MET A 25 -18.78 -3.18 -2.50
CA MET A 25 -17.62 -2.47 -2.00
C MET A 25 -17.79 -0.95 -1.90
N PRO A 26 -18.41 -0.26 -2.87
CA PRO A 26 -18.69 1.17 -2.75
C PRO A 26 -19.56 1.51 -1.54
N ASP A 27 -20.50 0.63 -1.16
CA ASP A 27 -21.35 0.84 0.02
C ASP A 27 -20.56 0.62 1.32
N ILE A 28 -19.71 -0.41 1.36
CA ILE A 28 -18.77 -0.64 2.47
C ILE A 28 -17.87 0.59 2.65
N LEU A 29 -17.25 1.11 1.58
CA LEU A 29 -16.41 2.31 1.67
C LEU A 29 -17.21 3.57 2.05
N SER A 30 -18.46 3.67 1.61
CA SER A 30 -19.34 4.79 2.00
C SER A 30 -19.71 4.73 3.48
N SER A 31 -19.77 3.53 4.09
CA SER A 31 -20.06 3.37 5.52
C SER A 31 -19.02 4.02 6.44
N TYR A 32 -17.77 4.20 5.96
CA TYR A 32 -16.75 4.97 6.65
C TYR A 32 -17.08 6.45 6.79
N GLY A 33 -18.07 6.96 6.05
CA GLY A 33 -18.56 8.34 6.16
C GLY A 33 -17.56 9.40 5.68
N VAL A 34 -16.64 9.02 4.79
CA VAL A 34 -15.64 9.92 4.16
C VAL A 34 -15.96 10.16 2.69
N THR A 35 -16.43 9.14 1.99
CA THR A 35 -16.82 9.20 0.57
C THR A 35 -18.25 8.72 0.39
N GLY A 36 -18.84 8.98 -0.79
CA GLY A 36 -20.16 8.48 -1.17
C GLY A 36 -20.32 8.36 -2.68
N GLY A 37 -21.22 7.46 -3.12
CA GLY A 37 -21.57 7.28 -4.52
C GLY A 37 -20.34 7.02 -5.42
N ALA A 38 -20.20 7.81 -6.48
CA ALA A 38 -19.12 7.65 -7.45
C ALA A 38 -17.71 7.75 -6.85
N ALA A 39 -17.53 8.56 -5.79
CA ALA A 39 -16.24 8.68 -5.12
C ALA A 39 -15.84 7.37 -4.42
N SER A 40 -16.79 6.69 -3.77
CA SER A 40 -16.56 5.38 -3.16
C SER A 40 -16.29 4.31 -4.21
N THR A 41 -16.96 4.36 -5.37
CA THR A 41 -16.66 3.46 -6.50
C THR A 41 -15.25 3.68 -7.03
N ALA A 42 -14.84 4.93 -7.24
CA ALA A 42 -13.48 5.24 -7.69
C ALA A 42 -12.43 4.77 -6.66
N LEU A 43 -12.70 4.94 -5.36
CA LEU A 43 -11.84 4.45 -4.29
C LEU A 43 -11.75 2.91 -4.28
N ALA A 44 -12.86 2.20 -4.46
CA ALA A 44 -12.86 0.74 -4.57
C ALA A 44 -12.00 0.26 -5.75
N VAL A 45 -12.16 0.86 -6.93
CA VAL A 45 -11.35 0.53 -8.11
C VAL A 45 -9.86 0.81 -7.85
N ALA A 46 -9.54 1.95 -7.23
CA ALA A 46 -8.16 2.32 -6.92
C ALA A 46 -7.50 1.35 -5.93
N LEU A 47 -8.21 0.96 -4.86
CA LEU A 47 -7.75 -0.02 -3.89
C LEU A 47 -7.49 -1.38 -4.54
N ILE A 48 -8.46 -1.93 -5.26
CA ILE A 48 -8.34 -3.22 -5.95
C ILE A 48 -7.16 -3.21 -6.93
N ALA A 49 -7.02 -2.15 -7.71
CA ALA A 49 -5.93 -2.02 -8.68
C ALA A 49 -4.57 -1.93 -7.98
N ALA A 50 -4.45 -1.11 -6.92
CA ALA A 50 -3.22 -0.94 -6.17
C ALA A 50 -2.80 -2.25 -5.47
N GLU A 51 -3.73 -2.93 -4.81
CA GLU A 51 -3.50 -4.20 -4.14
C GLU A 51 -3.13 -5.30 -5.15
N SER A 52 -3.82 -5.38 -6.29
CA SER A 52 -3.50 -6.32 -7.36
C SER A 52 -2.08 -6.09 -7.91
N VAL A 53 -1.76 -4.84 -8.29
CA VAL A 53 -0.46 -4.50 -8.87
C VAL A 53 0.66 -4.71 -7.85
N GLY A 54 0.50 -4.20 -6.63
CA GLY A 54 1.49 -4.35 -5.55
C GLY A 54 1.70 -5.81 -5.16
N GLY A 55 0.60 -6.56 -5.02
CA GLY A 55 0.61 -7.97 -4.64
C GLY A 55 1.28 -8.84 -5.70
N VAL A 56 0.83 -8.76 -6.95
CA VAL A 56 1.42 -9.52 -8.08
C VAL A 56 2.88 -9.16 -8.26
N TRP A 57 3.27 -7.88 -8.11
CA TRP A 57 4.68 -7.50 -8.22
C TRP A 57 5.54 -8.16 -7.16
N PHE A 58 5.09 -8.20 -5.90
CA PHE A 58 5.81 -8.88 -4.83
C PHE A 58 5.90 -10.40 -5.03
N LEU A 59 4.89 -11.03 -5.65
CA LEU A 59 4.89 -12.46 -5.93
C LEU A 59 5.77 -12.84 -7.12
N VAL A 60 5.67 -12.10 -8.23
CA VAL A 60 6.39 -12.41 -9.47
C VAL A 60 7.85 -11.93 -9.40
N ARG A 61 8.09 -10.80 -8.73
CA ARG A 61 9.44 -10.20 -8.62
C ARG A 61 9.84 -9.93 -7.17
N PRO A 62 9.86 -10.93 -6.28
CA PRO A 62 10.14 -10.74 -4.85
C PRO A 62 11.53 -10.14 -4.60
N ARG A 63 12.49 -10.44 -5.49
CA ARG A 63 13.88 -9.97 -5.45
C ARG A 63 14.10 -8.58 -6.07
N SER A 64 13.08 -7.95 -6.64
CA SER A 64 13.23 -6.64 -7.31
C SER A 64 13.68 -5.55 -6.34
N THR A 65 14.68 -4.76 -6.68
CA THR A 65 15.09 -3.58 -5.88
C THR A 65 14.19 -2.36 -6.12
N ALA A 66 13.15 -2.48 -6.96
CA ALA A 66 12.22 -1.39 -7.24
C ALA A 66 11.49 -0.94 -5.97
N LEU A 67 11.46 0.38 -5.76
CA LEU A 67 10.73 1.02 -4.66
C LEU A 67 9.22 1.11 -4.94
N THR A 68 8.80 1.09 -6.19
CA THR A 68 7.40 1.23 -6.61
C THR A 68 6.44 0.31 -5.86
N PRO A 69 6.62 -1.02 -5.79
CA PRO A 69 5.69 -1.89 -5.06
C PRO A 69 5.69 -1.62 -3.54
N VAL A 70 6.81 -1.15 -2.98
CA VAL A 70 6.88 -0.76 -1.56
C VAL A 70 6.04 0.48 -1.31
N TRP A 71 6.10 1.48 -2.21
CA TRP A 71 5.27 2.67 -2.11
C TRP A 71 3.79 2.38 -2.30
N ILE A 72 3.43 1.51 -3.25
CA ILE A 72 2.04 1.06 -3.45
C ILE A 72 1.52 0.41 -2.16
N TYR A 73 2.24 -0.58 -1.61
CA TYR A 73 1.87 -1.22 -0.35
C TYR A 73 1.74 -0.23 0.81
N THR A 74 2.69 0.71 0.92
CA THR A 74 2.66 1.75 1.96
C THR A 74 1.42 2.62 1.83
N GLY A 75 1.12 3.09 0.62
CA GLY A 75 -0.06 3.93 0.35
C GLY A 75 -1.36 3.23 0.70
N VAL A 76 -1.52 1.97 0.28
CA VAL A 76 -2.68 1.13 0.63
C VAL A 76 -2.79 0.96 2.14
N SER A 77 -1.69 0.63 2.82
CA SER A 77 -1.69 0.43 4.28
C SER A 77 -2.05 1.71 5.03
N VAL A 78 -1.53 2.86 4.60
CA VAL A 78 -1.85 4.17 5.18
C VAL A 78 -3.31 4.52 4.98
N LEU A 79 -3.85 4.28 3.77
CA LEU A 79 -5.23 4.57 3.45
C LEU A 79 -6.18 3.75 4.32
N TRP A 80 -5.98 2.42 4.39
CA TRP A 80 -6.78 1.54 5.24
C TRP A 80 -6.70 1.94 6.71
N ALA A 81 -5.49 2.15 7.23
CA ALA A 81 -5.29 2.59 8.60
C ALA A 81 -5.98 3.94 8.88
N ALA A 82 -5.92 4.90 7.95
CA ALA A 82 -6.59 6.19 8.11
C ALA A 82 -8.11 6.04 8.18
N LEU A 83 -8.69 5.21 7.30
CA LEU A 83 -10.13 4.90 7.29
C LEU A 83 -10.56 4.21 8.60
N ALA A 84 -9.80 3.22 9.07
CA ALA A 84 -10.09 2.49 10.30
C ALA A 84 -9.94 3.38 11.54
N VAL A 85 -8.84 4.12 11.66
CA VAL A 85 -8.59 5.01 12.81
C VAL A 85 -9.64 6.11 12.88
N GLN A 86 -10.01 6.75 11.76
CA GLN A 86 -11.03 7.80 11.79
C GLN A 86 -12.41 7.23 12.15
N ALA A 87 -12.78 6.05 11.63
CA ALA A 87 -14.06 5.43 11.94
C ALA A 87 -14.13 5.04 13.43
N TYR A 88 -13.05 4.46 13.95
CA TYR A 88 -12.94 4.08 15.36
C TYR A 88 -12.99 5.30 16.28
N ALA A 89 -12.27 6.37 15.95
CA ALA A 89 -12.28 7.61 16.71
C ALA A 89 -13.66 8.30 16.73
N ARG A 90 -14.47 8.10 15.67
CA ARG A 90 -15.86 8.57 15.58
C ARG A 90 -16.87 7.62 16.21
N GLY A 91 -16.46 6.45 16.68
CA GLY A 91 -17.34 5.43 17.23
C GLY A 91 -18.30 4.83 16.19
N LEU A 92 -17.91 4.76 14.92
CA LEU A 92 -18.72 4.11 13.88
C LEU A 92 -18.71 2.60 14.11
N ASP A 93 -19.90 2.00 14.17
CA ASP A 93 -20.05 0.54 14.21
C ASP A 93 -20.06 0.02 12.77
N LEU A 94 -18.92 -0.50 12.33
CA LEU A 94 -18.75 -1.07 11.00
C LEU A 94 -18.67 -2.58 11.13
N ASP A 95 -19.70 -3.28 10.66
CA ASP A 95 -19.75 -4.75 10.63
C ASP A 95 -18.73 -5.36 9.66
N ASN A 96 -18.26 -4.57 8.69
CA ASN A 96 -17.26 -4.99 7.72
C ASN A 96 -16.30 -3.85 7.39
N CYS A 97 -15.02 -4.04 7.70
CA CYS A 97 -13.96 -3.11 7.34
C CYS A 97 -13.53 -3.22 5.87
N GLY A 98 -13.98 -4.23 5.11
CA GLY A 98 -13.77 -4.30 3.67
C GLY A 98 -12.41 -4.82 3.19
N TYR A 99 -11.42 -5.05 4.06
CA TYR A 99 -10.08 -5.55 3.64
C TYR A 99 -10.14 -6.72 2.63
N PHE A 100 -11.07 -7.67 2.83
CA PHE A 100 -11.28 -8.85 1.97
C PHE A 100 -12.67 -8.87 1.28
N GLY A 101 -13.34 -7.72 1.16
CA GLY A 101 -14.72 -7.66 0.68
C GLY A 101 -15.71 -8.32 1.64
N VAL A 102 -16.75 -8.99 1.12
CA VAL A 102 -17.79 -9.62 1.97
C VAL A 102 -17.43 -11.03 2.46
N TYR A 103 -16.40 -11.66 1.89
CA TYR A 103 -16.06 -13.06 2.16
C TYR A 103 -15.33 -13.28 3.49
N LEU A 104 -14.63 -12.25 3.99
CA LEU A 104 -13.98 -12.26 5.29
C LEU A 104 -14.32 -10.97 6.03
N SER A 105 -15.60 -10.79 6.34
CA SER A 105 -16.08 -9.61 7.06
C SER A 105 -15.43 -9.55 8.45
N GLN A 106 -14.76 -8.44 8.71
CA GLN A 106 -14.19 -8.13 10.02
C GLN A 106 -14.89 -6.88 10.56
N GLN A 107 -15.54 -7.02 11.71
CA GLN A 107 -16.08 -5.87 12.43
C GLN A 107 -14.93 -4.97 12.88
N LEU A 108 -15.12 -3.65 12.78
CA LEU A 108 -14.14 -2.67 13.24
C LEU A 108 -14.00 -2.72 14.76
N ARG A 109 -12.98 -3.45 15.20
CA ARG A 109 -12.58 -3.58 16.61
C ARG A 109 -11.17 -3.05 16.81
N TRP A 110 -10.80 -2.80 18.05
CA TRP A 110 -9.45 -2.33 18.40
C TRP A 110 -8.33 -3.23 17.84
N PHE A 111 -8.59 -4.53 17.70
CA PHE A 111 -7.65 -5.48 17.11
C PHE A 111 -7.33 -5.15 15.64
N VAL A 112 -8.29 -4.67 14.85
CA VAL A 112 -8.06 -4.26 13.45
C VAL A 112 -7.05 -3.10 13.39
N LEU A 113 -7.09 -2.17 14.35
CA LEU A 113 -6.10 -1.09 14.43
C LEU A 113 -4.69 -1.62 14.72
N VAL A 114 -4.57 -2.73 15.45
CA VAL A 114 -3.29 -3.40 15.68
C VAL A 114 -2.80 -4.07 14.39
N GLU A 115 -3.69 -4.70 13.63
CA GLU A 115 -3.36 -5.26 12.30
C GLU A 115 -2.84 -4.16 11.35
N ASP A 116 -3.51 -3.02 11.30
CA ASP A 116 -3.08 -1.85 10.52
C ASP A 116 -1.71 -1.33 10.98
N ALA A 117 -1.50 -1.23 12.30
CA ALA A 117 -0.22 -0.80 12.84
C ALA A 117 0.92 -1.77 12.47
N LEU A 118 0.64 -3.08 12.44
CA LEU A 118 1.60 -4.09 11.97
C LEU A 118 1.89 -3.94 10.47
N MET A 119 0.87 -3.68 9.64
CA MET A 119 1.08 -3.41 8.21
C MET A 119 1.95 -2.17 7.99
N LEU A 120 1.68 -1.08 8.72
CA LEU A 120 2.50 0.13 8.68
C LEU A 120 3.93 -0.11 9.17
N LEU A 121 4.11 -0.94 10.20
CA LEU A 121 5.44 -1.34 10.66
C LEU A 121 6.20 -2.09 9.55
N TYR A 122 5.56 -3.02 8.85
CA TYR A 122 6.18 -3.71 7.72
C TYR A 122 6.51 -2.76 6.57
N ALA A 123 5.66 -1.78 6.28
CA ALA A 123 5.95 -0.73 5.30
C ALA A 123 7.22 0.05 5.69
N ALA A 124 7.33 0.46 6.96
CA ALA A 124 8.51 1.15 7.47
C ALA A 124 9.78 0.29 7.36
N VAL A 125 9.70 -1.01 7.66
CA VAL A 125 10.82 -1.96 7.51
C VAL A 125 11.26 -2.06 6.04
N LEU A 126 10.32 -2.20 5.11
CA LEU A 126 10.62 -2.27 3.68
C LEU A 126 11.26 -0.99 3.15
N LEU A 127 10.74 0.17 3.54
CA LEU A 127 11.28 1.47 3.15
C LEU A 127 12.68 1.71 3.71
N ARG A 128 12.92 1.37 4.99
CA ARG A 128 14.25 1.47 5.61
C ARG A 128 15.25 0.55 4.90
N GLY A 129 14.87 -0.69 4.62
CA GLY A 129 15.72 -1.65 3.91
C GLY A 129 16.11 -1.16 2.51
N ALA A 130 15.15 -0.58 1.78
CA ALA A 130 15.41 -0.08 0.44
C ALA A 130 16.27 1.20 0.42
N ARG A 131 16.07 2.12 1.38
CA ARG A 131 16.91 3.32 1.54
C ARG A 131 18.37 2.98 1.87
N ARG A 132 18.60 1.98 2.73
CA ARG A 132 19.96 1.50 3.06
C ARG A 132 20.66 0.98 1.82
N HIS A 133 20.00 0.14 1.02
CA HIS A 133 20.56 -0.36 -0.22
C HIS A 133 20.90 0.75 -1.23
N GLN A 134 20.12 1.84 -1.27
CA GLN A 134 20.44 2.98 -2.13
C GLN A 134 21.67 3.76 -1.63
N ALA A 135 21.82 3.91 -0.31
CA ALA A 135 23.01 4.54 0.28
C ALA A 135 24.27 3.72 -0.03
N ASP A 136 24.24 2.40 0.17
CA ASP A 136 25.36 1.49 -0.10
C ASP A 136 25.79 1.53 -1.58
N VAL A 137 24.83 1.55 -2.51
CA VAL A 137 25.09 1.66 -3.96
C VAL A 137 25.71 3.01 -4.32
N GLN A 138 25.27 4.10 -3.69
CA GLN A 138 25.80 5.44 -3.92
C GLN A 138 27.24 5.58 -3.40
N GLU A 139 27.56 4.98 -2.26
CA GLU A 139 28.90 4.97 -1.67
C GLU A 139 29.87 4.07 -2.47
N SER A 140 29.35 2.98 -3.03
CA SER A 140 30.13 2.06 -3.89
C SER A 140 30.33 2.59 -5.32
N ALA A 141 29.68 3.69 -5.70
CA ALA A 141 29.83 4.28 -7.03
C ALA A 141 31.20 4.97 -7.15
N PRO A 142 32.02 4.66 -8.17
CA PRO A 142 33.34 5.26 -8.31
C PRO A 142 33.24 6.79 -8.44
N PRO A 143 34.18 7.55 -7.84
CA PRO A 143 34.17 9.01 -7.90
C PRO A 143 34.53 9.47 -9.31
N GLY A 144 33.53 9.70 -10.17
CA GLY A 144 33.83 10.12 -11.53
C GLY A 144 32.64 10.31 -12.46
N LYS A 145 32.04 11.51 -12.41
CA LYS A 145 31.89 12.45 -13.55
C LYS A 145 30.93 13.58 -13.12
N HIS A 146 31.41 14.46 -12.24
CA HIS A 146 30.87 15.83 -12.24
C HIS A 146 31.21 16.43 -13.60
N HIS A 147 30.20 16.53 -14.45
CA HIS A 147 30.26 17.23 -15.72
C HIS A 147 30.52 18.71 -15.41
N ARG A 148 31.80 19.12 -15.39
CA ARG A 148 32.17 20.53 -15.41
C ARG A 148 31.70 21.10 -16.76
N PRO A 149 30.81 22.11 -16.79
CA PRO A 149 30.53 22.81 -18.04
C PRO A 149 31.80 23.55 -18.45
N SER A 150 32.38 23.15 -19.59
CA SER A 150 33.48 23.88 -20.19
C SER A 150 32.97 25.26 -20.63
N LEU A 151 33.32 26.30 -19.87
CA LEU A 151 33.25 27.68 -20.32
C LEU A 151 34.16 27.82 -21.55
N ARG A 152 33.56 27.69 -22.74
CA ARG A 152 34.21 28.01 -24.00
C ARG A 152 33.91 29.46 -24.31
N THR A 153 34.78 30.35 -23.84
CA THR A 153 34.91 31.72 -24.33
C THR A 153 35.50 31.68 -25.75
N GLY A 154 34.73 32.16 -26.74
CA GLY A 154 35.24 32.71 -28.01
C GLY A 154 34.49 34.03 -28.19
N ARG A 155 35.11 35.21 -28.15
CA ARG A 155 36.00 35.81 -29.17
C ARG A 155 35.42 35.74 -30.57
#